data_AF-A0A966C6Z7-F1
#
_entry.id   AF-A0A966C6Z7-F1
#
_cell.length_a   1.000
_cell.length_b   1.000
_cell.length_c   1.000
_cell.angle_alpha   90.00
_cell.angle_beta   90.00
_cell.angle_gamma   90.00
#
_symmetry.space_group_name_H-M   'P 1'
#
loop_
_entity.id
_entity.type
_entity.pdbx_description
1 polymer ?
#
loop_
_entity_poly.entity_id
_entity_poly.type
_entity_poly.pdbx_seq_one_letter_code
_entity_poly.pdbx_strand_id
1 'polypeptide(L)'
;MIGVLHTWDRILGYHPHIHYLVPGGGLSPDHTQWLPSENDFLVRVEPLSTIFRAKFKAALKEIGLFNAVASTVWNKDWVVHSESVGSGKEAMVYLARYVFRVAISNNRLLNIDNNQVTFEYQDSETKQQRQMTVAAFEFIRRFLQHVLPKGFIKVRYYGLTSPAKRNLLAMAMYLLGAHTPATIPKPAAKAELYCPKCCRPLRFVGRINYYERGPPL
;
A
#
# COMPACT_ATOMS: atom_id res chain seq x y z
N MET A 1 6.99 7.27 -4.35
CA MET A 1 6.42 6.65 -3.14
C MET A 1 5.42 5.58 -3.52
N ILE A 2 5.51 4.41 -2.88
CA ILE A 2 4.58 3.29 -3.07
C ILE A 2 3.81 3.11 -1.77
N GLY A 3 2.48 3.14 -1.82
CA GLY A 3 1.59 2.88 -0.68
C GLY A 3 0.94 1.50 -0.81
N VAL A 4 1.03 0.68 0.23
CA VAL A 4 0.44 -0.67 0.29
C VAL A 4 -0.50 -0.77 1.48
N LEU A 5 -1.78 -1.03 1.22
CA LEU A 5 -2.77 -1.29 2.28
C LEU A 5 -2.57 -2.70 2.86
N HIS A 6 -2.53 -2.77 4.19
CA HIS A 6 -2.54 -4.00 4.96
C HIS A 6 -3.64 -3.91 6.02
N THR A 7 -4.46 -4.95 6.17
CA THR A 7 -5.70 -4.90 6.97
C THR A 7 -5.76 -5.90 8.13
N TRP A 8 -4.70 -6.67 8.37
CA TRP A 8 -4.73 -7.76 9.34
C TRP A 8 -3.50 -7.79 10.24
N ASP A 9 -3.68 -8.21 11.49
CA ASP A 9 -2.58 -8.59 12.36
C ASP A 9 -2.17 -10.06 12.14
N ARG A 10 -1.24 -10.54 12.96
CA ARG A 10 -0.72 -11.91 12.85
C ARG A 10 -1.74 -13.00 13.21
N ILE A 11 -2.82 -12.65 13.91
CA ILE A 11 -3.92 -13.54 14.32
C ILE A 11 -5.22 -13.31 13.52
N LEU A 12 -5.14 -12.61 12.39
CA LEU A 12 -6.27 -12.24 11.52
C LEU A 12 -7.28 -11.29 12.19
N GLY A 13 -6.85 -10.52 13.17
CA GLY A 13 -7.59 -9.39 13.71
C GLY A 13 -7.59 -8.21 12.75
N TYR A 14 -8.64 -7.39 12.82
CA TYR A 14 -8.76 -6.19 11.98
C TYR A 14 -7.75 -5.12 12.39
N HIS A 15 -6.81 -4.83 11.51
CA HIS A 15 -5.70 -3.90 11.77
C HIS A 15 -5.33 -3.12 10.49
N PRO A 16 -6.20 -2.22 10.00
CA PRO A 16 -5.94 -1.43 8.79
C PRO A 16 -4.82 -0.41 9.01
N HIS A 17 -3.77 -0.51 8.18
CA HIS A 17 -2.67 0.44 8.10
C HIS A 17 -2.08 0.45 6.69
N ILE A 18 -1.32 1.49 6.36
CA ILE A 18 -0.70 1.64 5.05
C ILE A 18 0.80 1.76 5.26
N HIS A 19 1.55 0.92 4.57
CA HIS A 19 3.00 1.08 4.48
C HIS A 19 3.34 1.96 3.28
N TYR A 20 4.15 2.98 3.50
CA TYR A 20 4.68 3.83 2.44
C TYR A 20 6.19 3.62 2.30
N LEU A 21 6.61 3.22 1.10
CA LEU A 21 8.02 3.23 0.71
C LEU A 21 8.31 4.52 -0.05
N VAL A 22 9.25 5.30 0.47
CA VAL A 22 9.62 6.61 -0.08
C VAL A 22 11.09 6.57 -0.51
N PRO A 23 11.45 7.10 -1.70
CA PRO A 23 12.85 7.28 -2.07
C PRO A 23 13.59 8.16 -1.06
N GLY A 24 14.84 7.82 -0.72
CA GLY A 24 15.72 8.62 0.14
C GLY A 24 16.30 9.85 -0.56
N GLY A 25 15.45 10.62 -1.23
CA GLY A 25 15.85 11.80 -2.00
C GLY A 25 14.88 12.12 -3.14
N GLY A 26 15.25 13.12 -3.93
CA GLY A 26 14.47 13.57 -5.07
C GLY A 26 15.33 14.24 -6.15
N LEU A 27 14.72 14.54 -7.29
CA LEU A 27 15.38 15.33 -8.32
C LEU A 27 15.43 16.82 -7.90
N SER A 28 16.49 17.52 -8.28
CA SER A 28 16.52 18.98 -8.26
C SER A 28 15.40 19.57 -9.14
N PRO A 29 14.96 20.83 -8.92
CA PRO A 29 13.86 21.42 -9.71
C PRO A 29 14.10 21.46 -11.22
N ASP A 30 15.36 21.57 -11.64
CA ASP A 30 15.82 21.52 -13.03
C ASP A 30 16.12 20.09 -13.54
N HIS A 31 15.97 19.08 -12.68
CA HIS A 31 16.21 17.66 -12.92
C HIS A 31 17.65 17.29 -13.33
N THR A 32 18.63 18.13 -13.01
CA THR A 32 20.05 17.89 -13.34
C THR A 32 20.80 17.12 -12.26
N GLN A 33 20.27 17.07 -11.03
CA GLN A 33 20.93 16.46 -9.88
C GLN A 33 19.96 15.61 -9.05
N TRP A 34 20.52 14.58 -8.40
CA TRP A 34 19.84 13.89 -7.30
C TRP A 34 20.18 14.58 -5.99
N LEU A 35 19.15 15.00 -5.26
CA LEU A 35 19.24 15.57 -3.93
C LEU A 35 18.93 14.45 -2.92
N PRO A 36 19.94 13.84 -2.27
CA PRO A 36 19.70 12.80 -1.28
C PRO A 36 19.03 13.39 -0.03
N SER A 37 18.19 12.59 0.64
CA SER A 37 17.82 12.88 2.02
C SER A 37 19.01 12.64 2.94
N GLU A 38 19.03 13.29 4.11
CA GLU A 38 19.97 12.94 5.16
C GLU A 38 19.84 11.44 5.53
N ASN A 39 20.96 10.84 5.94
CA ASN A 39 21.21 9.39 5.82
C ASN A 39 20.24 8.47 6.59
N ASP A 40 19.57 8.98 7.63
CA ASP A 40 18.88 8.10 8.58
C ASP A 40 17.38 8.33 8.70
N PHE A 41 16.85 9.45 8.17
CA PHE A 41 15.46 9.80 8.45
C PHE A 41 14.88 10.88 7.54
N LEU A 42 13.76 10.57 6.88
CA LEU A 42 13.09 11.51 5.99
C LEU A 42 12.34 12.62 6.75
N VAL A 43 11.66 12.27 7.84
CA VAL A 43 10.76 13.15 8.59
C VAL A 43 10.62 12.68 10.04
N ARG A 44 10.59 13.62 10.99
CA ARG A 44 10.36 13.35 12.42
C ARG A 44 8.99 12.75 12.69
N VAL A 45 8.96 11.63 13.42
CA VAL A 45 7.75 10.83 13.70
C VAL A 45 6.75 11.64 14.51
N GLU A 46 7.18 12.36 15.56
CA GLU A 46 6.24 13.08 16.45
C GLU A 46 5.55 14.25 15.71
N PRO A 47 6.27 15.14 14.99
CA PRO A 47 5.64 16.17 14.18
C PRO A 47 4.77 15.59 13.07
N LEU A 48 5.25 14.56 12.36
CA LEU A 48 4.49 13.91 11.29
C LEU A 48 3.18 13.33 11.81
N SER A 49 3.22 12.66 12.96
CA SER A 49 2.05 12.05 13.57
C SER A 49 1.01 13.10 13.99
N THR A 50 1.46 14.22 14.53
CA THR A 50 0.60 15.35 14.88
C THR A 50 -0.07 15.95 13.64
N ILE A 51 0.72 16.20 12.59
CA ILE A 51 0.22 16.75 11.31
C ILE A 51 -0.75 15.78 10.64
N PHE A 52 -0.41 14.48 10.62
CA PHE A 52 -1.25 13.45 10.03
C PHE A 52 -2.59 13.34 10.75
N ARG A 53 -2.60 13.31 12.09
CA ARG A 53 -3.83 13.32 12.90
C ARG A 53 -4.70 14.53 12.56
N ALA A 54 -4.11 15.73 12.46
CA ALA A 54 -4.84 16.95 12.12
C ALA A 54 -5.43 16.90 10.70
N LYS A 55 -4.64 16.47 9.70
CA LYS A 55 -5.10 16.31 8.31
C LYS A 55 -6.18 15.25 8.17
N PHE A 56 -6.03 14.11 8.83
CA PHE A 56 -7.02 13.03 8.82
C PHE A 56 -8.34 13.49 9.46
N LYS A 57 -8.26 14.18 10.60
CA LYS A 57 -9.42 14.79 11.26
C LYS A 57 -10.13 15.79 10.35
N ALA A 58 -9.39 16.64 9.64
CA ALA A 58 -9.96 17.60 8.69
C ALA A 58 -10.66 16.89 7.52
N ALA A 59 -10.01 15.90 6.92
CA ALA A 59 -10.57 15.12 5.82
C ALA A 59 -11.88 14.40 6.23
N LEU A 60 -11.94 13.82 7.44
CA LEU A 60 -13.17 13.21 7.94
C LEU A 60 -14.31 14.21 8.14
N LYS A 61 -14.00 15.46 8.53
CA LYS A 61 -15.02 16.52 8.65
C LYS A 61 -15.58 16.88 7.28
N GLU A 62 -14.70 17.01 6.29
CA GLU A 62 -15.07 17.35 4.91
C GLU A 62 -16.03 16.33 4.31
N ILE A 63 -15.82 15.04 4.57
CA ILE A 63 -16.70 13.96 4.07
C ILE A 63 -17.84 13.61 5.02
N GLY A 64 -18.07 14.39 6.09
CA GLY A 64 -19.17 14.18 7.04
C GLY A 64 -19.04 12.95 7.95
N LEU A 65 -17.88 12.28 7.97
CA LEU A 65 -17.63 11.07 8.78
C LEU A 65 -16.98 11.35 10.14
N PHE A 66 -16.69 12.61 10.46
CA PHE A 66 -16.01 12.97 11.71
C PHE A 66 -16.75 12.45 12.96
N ASN A 67 -18.08 12.55 13.00
CA ASN A 67 -18.89 12.12 14.13
C ASN A 67 -19.06 10.58 14.21
N ALA A 68 -18.67 9.84 13.17
CA ALA A 68 -18.67 8.37 13.20
C ALA A 68 -17.45 7.80 13.96
N VAL A 69 -16.45 8.64 14.25
CA VAL A 69 -15.25 8.24 15.00
C VAL A 69 -15.39 8.68 16.46
N ALA A 70 -15.20 7.73 17.37
CA ALA A 70 -15.25 8.00 18.80
C ALA A 70 -14.29 9.14 19.19
N SER A 71 -14.78 10.10 19.98
CA SER A 71 -14.04 11.31 20.34
C SER A 71 -12.70 11.01 21.04
N THR A 72 -12.64 9.91 21.80
CA THR A 72 -11.45 9.42 22.50
C THR A 72 -10.27 9.14 21.57
N VAL A 73 -10.51 8.79 20.30
CA VAL A 73 -9.46 8.53 19.30
C VAL A 73 -8.62 9.79 19.04
N TRP A 74 -9.22 10.98 19.15
CA TRP A 74 -8.53 12.25 18.89
C TRP A 74 -7.61 12.68 20.03
N ASN A 75 -7.80 12.11 21.22
CA ASN A 75 -7.00 12.40 22.42
C ASN A 75 -5.84 11.42 22.61
N LYS A 76 -5.78 10.33 21.83
CA LYS A 76 -4.66 9.39 21.82
C LYS A 76 -3.48 9.97 21.07
N ASP A 77 -2.29 9.52 21.44
CA ASP A 77 -1.09 9.69 20.62
C ASP A 77 -1.21 8.82 19.38
N TRP A 78 -1.03 9.45 18.23
CA TRP A 78 -0.97 8.76 16.95
C TRP A 78 0.49 8.49 16.63
N VAL A 79 0.76 7.37 15.95
CA VAL A 79 2.10 7.00 15.53
C VAL A 79 2.09 6.79 14.02
N VAL A 80 2.83 7.64 13.32
CA VAL A 80 3.18 7.46 11.91
C VAL A 80 4.65 7.08 11.88
N HIS A 81 4.90 5.78 12.03
CA HIS A 81 6.26 5.24 12.08
C HIS A 81 7.03 5.58 10.79
N SER A 82 8.27 6.00 10.94
CA SER A 82 9.20 6.32 9.86
C SER A 82 10.55 5.76 10.26
N GLU A 83 11.24 5.10 9.34
CA GLU A 83 12.58 4.56 9.56
C GLU A 83 13.33 4.49 8.23
N SER A 84 14.67 4.59 8.28
CA SER A 84 15.51 4.29 7.13
C SER A 84 15.58 2.78 6.92
N VAL A 85 15.38 2.34 5.68
CA VAL A 85 15.45 0.93 5.27
C VAL A 85 16.65 0.64 4.37
N GLY A 86 17.66 1.53 4.39
CA GLY A 86 18.87 1.42 3.59
C GLY A 86 18.57 1.31 2.09
N SER A 87 19.03 0.22 1.44
CA SER A 87 18.77 -0.04 0.02
C SER A 87 17.29 -0.24 -0.32
N GLY A 88 16.45 -0.50 0.70
CA GLY A 88 15.02 -0.76 0.53
C GLY A 88 14.70 -2.14 -0.06
N LYS A 89 15.69 -2.98 -0.38
CA LYS A 89 15.46 -4.33 -0.94
C LYS A 89 14.64 -5.20 0.00
N GLU A 90 15.02 -5.28 1.28
CA GLU A 90 14.30 -6.06 2.28
C GLU A 90 12.91 -5.49 2.56
N ALA A 91 12.78 -4.16 2.62
CA ALA A 91 11.48 -3.50 2.73
C ALA A 91 10.59 -3.84 1.52
N MET A 92 11.14 -3.90 0.31
CA MET A 92 10.40 -4.31 -0.88
C MET A 92 9.95 -5.78 -0.83
N VAL A 93 10.83 -6.69 -0.40
CA VAL A 93 10.49 -8.11 -0.21
C VAL A 93 9.39 -8.27 0.82
N TYR A 94 9.48 -7.52 1.93
CA TYR A 94 8.47 -7.45 2.96
C TYR A 94 7.13 -6.95 2.40
N LEU A 95 7.12 -5.82 1.68
CA LEU A 95 5.93 -5.25 1.06
C LEU A 95 5.30 -6.17 0.02
N ALA A 96 6.10 -6.84 -0.80
CA ALA A 96 5.63 -7.78 -1.80
C ALA A 96 4.78 -8.90 -1.18
N ARG A 97 5.11 -9.35 0.04
CA ARG A 97 4.29 -10.34 0.75
C ARG A 97 2.88 -9.83 1.02
N TYR A 98 2.71 -8.56 1.36
CA TYR A 98 1.38 -7.97 1.54
C TYR A 98 0.64 -7.73 0.23
N VAL A 99 1.35 -7.53 -0.88
CA VAL A 99 0.71 -7.38 -2.20
C VAL A 99 0.12 -8.71 -2.66
N PHE A 100 0.89 -9.80 -2.56
CA PHE A 100 0.54 -11.08 -3.18
C PHE A 100 -0.11 -12.09 -2.24
N ARG A 101 0.17 -12.02 -0.92
CA ARG A 101 -0.44 -12.95 0.04
C ARG A 101 -1.75 -12.36 0.55
N VAL A 102 -2.74 -13.25 0.66
CA VAL A 102 -3.97 -13.00 1.43
C VAL A 102 -3.67 -13.02 2.92
N ALA A 103 -4.70 -12.85 3.76
CA ALA A 103 -4.55 -12.70 5.20
C ALA A 103 -3.73 -13.81 5.89
N ILE A 104 -3.81 -15.05 5.38
CA ILE A 104 -3.07 -16.21 5.88
C ILE A 104 -2.59 -17.11 4.75
N SER A 105 -1.43 -17.74 4.91
CA SER A 105 -0.92 -18.76 3.98
C SER A 105 -1.35 -20.16 4.39
N ASN A 106 -1.55 -21.07 3.42
CA ASN A 106 -1.97 -22.45 3.69
C ASN A 106 -1.05 -23.18 4.68
N ASN A 107 0.28 -23.01 4.60
CA ASN A 107 1.22 -23.66 5.52
C ASN A 107 1.05 -23.25 6.99
N ARG A 108 0.32 -22.16 7.27
CA ARG A 108 0.00 -21.75 8.65
C ARG A 108 -1.25 -22.44 9.17
N LEU A 109 -2.09 -23.03 8.32
CA LEU A 109 -3.27 -23.81 8.73
C LEU A 109 -2.80 -25.21 9.12
N LEU A 110 -2.87 -25.53 10.41
CA LEU A 110 -2.32 -26.76 10.96
C LEU A 110 -3.35 -27.87 11.07
N ASN A 111 -4.59 -27.54 11.45
CA ASN A 111 -5.67 -28.50 11.57
C ASN A 111 -7.04 -27.84 11.31
N ILE A 112 -7.96 -28.63 10.74
CA ILE A 112 -9.37 -28.27 10.56
C ILE A 112 -10.19 -29.50 10.95
N ASP A 113 -10.78 -29.48 12.14
CA ASP A 113 -11.56 -30.59 12.67
C ASP A 113 -12.59 -30.06 13.69
N ASN A 114 -13.68 -30.80 13.93
CA ASN A 114 -14.68 -30.51 14.95
C ASN A 114 -15.17 -29.05 14.93
N ASN A 115 -15.42 -28.51 13.73
CA ASN A 115 -15.84 -27.13 13.50
C ASN A 115 -14.87 -26.07 14.06
N GLN A 116 -13.58 -26.40 14.12
CA GLN A 116 -12.50 -25.53 14.57
C GLN A 116 -11.36 -25.49 13.56
N VAL A 117 -10.61 -24.40 13.58
CA VAL A 117 -9.43 -24.19 12.74
C VAL A 117 -8.27 -23.83 13.66
N THR A 118 -7.19 -24.59 13.59
CA THR A 118 -5.92 -24.32 14.28
C THR A 118 -4.93 -23.74 13.29
N PHE A 119 -4.31 -22.61 13.64
CA PHE A 119 -3.27 -22.01 12.81
C PHE A 119 -2.10 -21.43 13.62
N GLU A 120 -0.92 -21.44 13.01
CA GLU A 120 0.30 -20.90 13.58
C GLU A 120 0.41 -19.39 13.35
N TYR A 121 0.95 -18.65 14.33
CA TYR A 121 1.32 -17.25 14.21
C TYR A 121 2.57 -16.95 15.04
N GLN A 122 3.33 -15.93 14.64
CA GLN A 122 4.42 -15.42 15.47
C GLN A 122 3.88 -14.37 16.44
N ASP A 123 4.04 -14.60 17.73
CA ASP A 123 3.68 -13.64 18.77
C ASP A 123 4.47 -12.32 18.60
N SER A 124 3.79 -11.17 18.70
CA SER A 124 4.41 -9.86 18.41
C SER A 124 5.37 -9.41 19.50
N GLU A 125 5.16 -9.82 20.75
CA GLU A 125 5.97 -9.43 21.91
C GLU A 125 7.15 -10.37 22.08
N THR A 126 6.89 -11.67 22.16
CA THR A 126 7.91 -12.70 22.43
C THR A 126 8.65 -13.16 21.18
N LYS A 127 8.15 -12.84 19.98
CA LYS A 127 8.67 -13.31 18.67
C LYS A 127 8.67 -14.84 18.49
N GLN A 128 8.02 -15.59 19.38
CA GLN A 128 7.92 -17.04 19.32
C GLN A 128 6.78 -17.48 18.40
N GLN A 129 6.92 -18.66 17.79
CA GLN A 129 5.80 -19.31 17.10
C GLN A 129 4.80 -19.85 18.12
N ARG A 130 3.53 -19.56 17.89
CA ARG A 130 2.40 -20.01 18.72
C ARG A 130 1.29 -20.50 17.83
N GLN A 131 0.41 -21.30 18.41
CA GLN A 131 -0.79 -21.80 17.73
C GLN A 131 -2.03 -21.18 18.36
N MET A 132 -3.06 -20.98 17.56
CA MET A 132 -4.37 -20.57 18.03
C MET A 132 -5.42 -21.45 17.36
N THR A 133 -6.38 -21.91 18.16
CA THR A 133 -7.57 -22.61 17.67
C THR A 133 -8.78 -21.70 17.86
N VAL A 134 -9.57 -21.54 16.81
CA VAL A 134 -10.83 -20.79 16.85
C VAL A 134 -11.94 -21.60 16.18
N ALA A 135 -13.19 -21.28 16.49
CA ALA A 135 -14.33 -21.84 15.75
C ALA A 135 -14.23 -21.49 14.25
N ALA A 136 -14.66 -22.39 13.37
CA ALA A 136 -14.56 -22.23 11.93
C ALA A 136 -15.24 -20.93 11.43
N PHE A 137 -16.41 -20.59 11.98
CA PHE A 137 -17.09 -19.33 11.64
C PHE A 137 -16.35 -18.09 12.12
N GLU A 138 -15.65 -18.15 13.25
CA GLU A 138 -14.81 -17.04 13.71
C GLU A 138 -13.58 -16.87 12.81
N PHE A 139 -12.98 -17.97 12.35
CA PHE A 139 -11.93 -17.93 11.33
C PHE A 139 -12.41 -17.29 10.03
N ILE A 140 -13.58 -17.70 9.52
CA ILE A 140 -14.18 -17.11 8.31
C ILE A 140 -14.46 -15.62 8.50
N ARG A 141 -15.07 -15.23 9.63
CA ARG A 141 -15.35 -13.82 9.96
C ARG A 141 -14.07 -12.99 9.96
N ARG A 142 -13.00 -13.48 10.60
CA ARG A 142 -11.68 -12.83 10.60
C ARG A 142 -11.12 -12.69 9.18
N PHE A 143 -11.09 -13.79 8.43
CA PHE A 143 -10.57 -13.81 7.07
C PHE A 143 -11.31 -12.83 6.13
N LEU A 144 -12.64 -12.81 6.18
CA LEU A 144 -13.45 -11.99 5.28
C LEU A 144 -13.32 -10.49 5.53
N GLN A 145 -12.89 -10.06 6.72
CA GLN A 145 -12.56 -8.64 6.99
C GLN A 145 -11.38 -8.12 6.18
N HIS A 146 -10.66 -9.00 5.48
CA HIS A 146 -9.47 -8.67 4.71
C HIS A 146 -9.65 -8.87 3.20
N VAL A 147 -10.84 -9.30 2.79
CA VAL A 147 -11.23 -9.35 1.38
C VAL A 147 -11.68 -7.95 0.98
N LEU A 148 -10.88 -7.29 0.15
CA LEU A 148 -11.16 -5.93 -0.30
C LEU A 148 -12.30 -5.93 -1.34
N PRO A 149 -13.12 -4.86 -1.40
CA PRO A 149 -14.15 -4.72 -2.42
C PRO A 149 -13.59 -4.85 -3.83
N LYS A 150 -14.42 -5.33 -4.76
CA LYS A 150 -14.04 -5.44 -6.18
C LYS A 150 -13.65 -4.07 -6.72
N GLY A 151 -12.47 -3.98 -7.32
CA GLY A 151 -11.94 -2.74 -7.90
C GLY A 151 -11.18 -1.87 -6.90
N PHE A 152 -11.12 -2.24 -5.62
CA PHE A 152 -10.32 -1.51 -4.65
C PHE A 152 -8.82 -1.65 -4.95
N ILE A 153 -8.13 -0.51 -5.06
CA ILE A 153 -6.71 -0.47 -5.38
C ILE A 153 -5.87 -0.56 -4.10
N LYS A 154 -5.38 -1.78 -3.82
CA LYS A 154 -4.53 -2.10 -2.65
C LYS A 154 -3.16 -1.43 -2.69
N VAL A 155 -2.58 -1.28 -3.88
CA VAL A 155 -1.24 -0.69 -4.10
C VAL A 155 -1.36 0.57 -4.93
N ARG A 156 -0.83 1.67 -4.41
CA ARG A 156 -0.87 2.99 -5.08
C ARG A 156 0.54 3.53 -5.27
N TYR A 157 0.73 4.24 -6.38
CA TYR A 157 2.01 4.79 -6.79
C TYR A 157 1.93 6.32 -6.93
N TYR A 158 2.87 7.01 -6.29
CA TYR A 158 2.93 8.47 -6.22
C TYR A 158 4.34 9.00 -6.53
N GLY A 159 4.44 10.26 -6.95
CA GLY A 159 5.72 10.92 -7.22
C GLY A 159 6.56 10.18 -8.28
N LEU A 160 7.86 10.05 -8.04
CA LEU A 160 8.81 9.39 -8.96
C LEU A 160 8.43 7.94 -9.30
N THR A 161 7.77 7.21 -8.40
CA THR A 161 7.37 5.82 -8.66
C THR A 161 6.02 5.72 -9.36
N SER A 162 5.36 6.84 -9.66
CA SER A 162 4.12 6.86 -10.44
C SER A 162 4.38 6.48 -11.90
N PRO A 163 3.53 5.65 -12.53
CA PRO A 163 3.62 5.35 -13.97
C PRO A 163 3.61 6.59 -14.87
N ALA A 164 3.01 7.70 -14.43
CA ALA A 164 2.98 8.95 -15.17
C ALA A 164 4.33 9.70 -15.16
N LYS A 165 5.24 9.34 -14.26
CA LYS A 165 6.54 10.01 -14.05
C LYS A 165 7.72 9.13 -14.48
N ARG A 166 7.52 8.14 -15.36
CA ARG A 166 8.55 7.21 -15.85
C ARG A 166 9.81 7.91 -16.39
N ASN A 167 9.66 9.02 -17.11
CA ASN A 167 10.80 9.78 -17.62
C ASN A 167 11.66 10.37 -16.48
N LEU A 168 11.01 10.86 -15.42
CA LEU A 168 11.72 11.37 -14.24
C LEU A 168 12.36 10.23 -13.44
N LEU A 169 11.71 9.08 -13.36
CA LEU A 169 12.31 7.89 -12.74
C LEU A 169 13.56 7.45 -13.49
N ALA A 170 13.51 7.41 -14.82
CA ALA A 170 14.66 7.08 -15.66
C ALA A 170 15.81 8.10 -15.47
N MET A 171 15.47 9.39 -15.39
CA MET A 171 16.45 10.45 -15.09
C MET A 171 17.10 10.24 -13.71
N ALA A 172 16.29 9.97 -12.68
CA ALA A 172 16.80 9.69 -11.34
C ALA A 172 17.71 8.45 -11.32
N MET A 173 17.34 7.38 -12.02
CA MET A 173 18.18 6.17 -12.16
C MET A 173 19.50 6.49 -12.85
N TYR A 174 19.48 7.28 -13.93
CA TYR A 174 20.68 7.71 -14.63
C TYR A 174 21.64 8.51 -13.72
N LEU A 175 21.11 9.51 -13.00
CA LEU A 175 21.89 10.35 -12.07
C LEU A 175 22.45 9.57 -10.89
N LEU A 176 21.77 8.48 -10.48
CA LEU A 176 22.23 7.56 -9.44
C LEU A 176 23.24 6.52 -9.94
N GLY A 177 23.71 6.61 -11.19
CA GLY A 177 24.68 5.68 -11.77
C GLY A 177 24.10 4.30 -12.08
N ALA A 178 22.77 4.13 -12.07
CA ALA A 178 22.12 2.92 -12.54
C ALA A 178 22.13 2.90 -14.08
N HIS A 179 23.28 2.53 -14.64
CA HIS A 179 23.53 2.50 -16.10
C HIS A 179 22.88 1.32 -16.83
N THR A 180 21.99 0.59 -16.19
CA THR A 180 21.16 -0.37 -16.92
C THR A 180 20.01 0.40 -17.55
N PRO A 181 19.90 0.47 -18.89
CA PRO A 181 18.62 0.83 -19.47
C PRO A 181 17.66 -0.24 -18.97
N ALA A 182 16.72 0.14 -18.10
CA ALA A 182 15.56 -0.70 -17.89
C ALA A 182 15.05 -0.97 -19.30
N THR A 183 15.11 -2.23 -19.75
CA THR A 183 14.35 -2.67 -20.90
C THR A 183 12.91 -2.45 -20.48
N ILE A 184 12.39 -1.24 -20.73
CA ILE A 184 10.98 -0.96 -20.59
C ILE A 184 10.38 -1.94 -21.57
N PRO A 185 9.68 -3.01 -21.12
CA PRO A 185 9.01 -3.87 -22.06
C PRO A 185 8.14 -2.94 -22.88
N LYS A 186 8.44 -2.87 -24.19
CA LYS A 186 7.70 -2.03 -25.13
C LYS A 186 6.25 -2.37 -24.83
N PRO A 187 5.42 -1.39 -24.40
CA PRO A 187 4.06 -1.71 -23.99
C PRO A 187 3.48 -2.54 -25.12
N ALA A 188 2.98 -3.74 -24.79
CA ALA A 188 2.37 -4.61 -25.78
C ALA A 188 1.47 -3.73 -26.64
N ALA A 189 1.57 -3.88 -27.97
CA ALA A 189 0.74 -3.11 -28.89
C ALA A 189 -0.67 -3.11 -28.32
N LYS A 190 -1.24 -1.92 -28.08
CA LYS A 190 -2.54 -1.83 -27.41
C LYS A 190 -3.50 -2.73 -28.17
N ALA A 191 -4.05 -3.73 -27.50
CA ALA A 191 -5.04 -4.60 -28.10
C ALA A 191 -6.12 -3.71 -28.71
N GLU A 192 -6.45 -3.96 -29.98
CA GLU A 192 -7.58 -3.29 -30.61
C GLU A 192 -8.80 -3.57 -29.74
N LEU A 193 -9.42 -2.50 -29.25
CA LEU A 193 -10.63 -2.61 -28.46
C LEU A 193 -11.79 -2.80 -29.44
N TYR A 194 -12.62 -3.81 -29.22
CA TYR A 194 -13.79 -4.08 -30.06
C TYR A 194 -15.07 -3.72 -29.29
N CYS A 195 -16.07 -3.20 -30.00
CA CYS A 195 -17.39 -2.99 -29.42
C CYS A 195 -18.01 -4.34 -29.03
N PRO A 196 -18.48 -4.55 -27.78
CA PRO A 196 -19.07 -5.82 -27.36
C PRO A 196 -20.41 -6.14 -28.01
N LYS A 197 -21.01 -5.18 -28.74
CA LYS A 197 -22.28 -5.36 -29.46
C LYS A 197 -22.10 -5.64 -30.94
N CYS A 198 -21.28 -4.84 -31.62
CA CYS A 198 -21.13 -4.92 -33.08
C CYS A 198 -19.77 -5.47 -33.54
N CYS A 199 -18.87 -5.82 -32.61
CA CYS A 199 -17.55 -6.38 -32.89
C CYS A 199 -16.71 -5.57 -33.90
N ARG A 200 -16.92 -4.25 -33.96
CA ARG A 200 -16.10 -3.33 -34.77
C ARG A 200 -15.00 -2.69 -33.92
N PRO A 201 -13.85 -2.34 -34.52
CA PRO A 201 -12.78 -1.63 -33.82
C PRO A 201 -13.28 -0.30 -33.24
N LEU A 202 -13.00 -0.06 -31.96
CA LEU A 202 -13.27 1.19 -31.27
C LEU A 202 -12.17 2.20 -31.59
N ARG A 203 -12.58 3.39 -32.00
CA ARG A 203 -11.66 4.52 -32.23
C ARG A 203 -11.54 5.36 -30.96
N PHE A 204 -10.31 5.62 -30.53
CA PHE A 204 -10.06 6.58 -29.46
C PHE A 204 -10.48 8.00 -29.93
N VAL A 205 -11.45 8.60 -29.26
CA VAL A 205 -11.95 9.96 -29.58
C VAL A 205 -11.41 11.04 -28.64
N GLY A 206 -10.98 10.67 -27.43
CA GLY A 206 -10.48 11.62 -26.45
C GLY A 206 -10.35 11.02 -25.06
N ARG A 207 -9.75 11.76 -24.13
CA ARG A 207 -9.72 11.46 -22.70
C ARG A 207 -10.72 12.36 -21.99
N ILE A 208 -11.51 11.77 -21.10
CA ILE A 208 -12.23 12.54 -20.09
C ILE A 208 -11.21 12.92 -19.02
N ASN A 209 -11.17 14.20 -18.63
CA ASN A 209 -10.25 14.68 -17.58
C ASN A 209 -10.65 14.07 -16.23
N TYR A 210 -9.66 13.51 -15.53
CA TYR A 210 -9.85 12.65 -14.36
C TYR A 210 -10.18 13.39 -13.05
N TYR A 211 -10.32 14.72 -13.07
CA TYR A 211 -10.51 15.53 -11.86
C TYR A 211 -11.84 15.28 -11.13
N GLU A 212 -12.75 14.49 -11.70
CA GLU A 212 -14.03 14.11 -11.07
C GLU A 212 -14.03 12.70 -10.47
N ARG A 213 -12.93 11.95 -10.53
CA ARG A 213 -12.83 10.73 -9.74
C ARG A 213 -12.51 11.13 -8.30
N GLY A 214 -13.54 11.11 -7.45
CA GLY A 214 -13.35 11.05 -6.02
C GLY A 214 -12.34 9.93 -5.66
N PRO A 215 -11.71 9.99 -4.47
CA PRO A 215 -10.90 8.88 -4.00
C PRO A 215 -11.69 7.58 -4.20
N PRO A 216 -11.06 6.48 -4.68
CA PRO A 216 -11.75 5.21 -4.84
C PRO A 216 -12.52 4.89 -3.56
N LEU A 217 -13.84 4.75 -3.70
CA LEU A 217 -14.74 4.33 -2.62
C LEU A 217 -14.21 3.06 -1.94
#